data_AF-A0A2T0MBS8-F1
#
_entry.id   AF-A0A2T0MBS8-F1
#
_cell.length_a   1.000
_cell.length_b   1.000
_cell.length_c   1.000
_cell.angle_alpha   90.00
_cell.angle_beta   90.00
_cell.angle_gamma   90.00
#
_symmetry.space_group_name_H-M   'P 1'
#
loop_
_entity.id
_entity.type
_entity.pdbx_description
1 polymer ?
#
loop_
_entity_poly.entity_id
_entity_poly.type
_entity_poly.pdbx_seq_one_letter_code
_entity_poly.pdbx_strand_id
1 'polypeptide(L)'
;MKTIIKTLKERWFEAISPQRLALLRIATGCFSLWYLISRFEMLQKMVKNTSAFDPIGVLFWMEEPLSATAFWWISVGLIVLNIFYIIGWKFKFSGPVFALLTLLFFTYRNSWSMIYHNRNALVLHIVILGFVASTDAWSVDAWQSGRNGNKIKKAHFNYGWPVVLICAVTLGSYFLSGIAKIAGDLALEWANGSAMRSQVAIDAIRKSVLIAETAPLFKIIYQHTWLFLGMGILTLVLEIGAPIALLKKRWGMVWAVLTWFMHWGIFLIMGIRFRYQMTGLLFLSFFEPEKWIAFLRKKIKGKKSISRETTAIVFFDGVCSLCNAWIRFVIRWDKQRRFRFAPLQSAVAEKVLGYDFSHEKIDSIVLVDGAQKYVKSDAILRITKELGMPLKVIYVLRWLPLQLRNGIYDWVARSRYSWFGKRTNCRIPKPDERWRFLDT
;
A
#
# COMPACT_ATOMS: atom_id res chain seq x y z
N MET A 1 9.20 35.87 -18.80
CA MET A 1 9.05 35.91 -17.33
C MET A 1 7.60 35.72 -16.85
N LYS A 2 6.62 36.52 -17.31
CA LYS A 2 5.20 36.41 -16.90
C LYS A 2 4.58 35.01 -17.09
N THR A 3 4.88 34.33 -18.21
CA THR A 3 4.39 32.97 -18.49
C THR A 3 4.94 31.92 -17.53
N ILE A 4 6.21 32.01 -17.16
CA ILE A 4 6.87 31.05 -16.25
C ILE A 4 6.29 31.18 -14.84
N ILE A 5 6.13 32.41 -14.35
CA ILE A 5 5.53 32.68 -13.03
C ILE A 5 4.10 32.16 -12.97
N LYS A 6 3.31 32.36 -14.03
CA LYS A 6 1.95 31.82 -14.14
C LYS A 6 1.95 30.29 -14.05
N THR A 7 2.79 29.62 -14.83
CA THR A 7 2.91 28.16 -14.82
C THR A 7 3.35 27.62 -13.46
N LEU A 8 4.30 28.29 -12.78
CA LEU A 8 4.72 27.92 -11.44
C LEU A 8 3.57 28.05 -10.43
N LYS A 9 2.83 29.16 -10.46
CA LYS A 9 1.68 29.35 -9.58
C LYS A 9 0.61 28.28 -9.79
N GLU A 10 0.26 28.00 -11.04
CA GLU A 10 -0.70 26.94 -11.39
C GLU A 10 -0.22 25.57 -10.90
N ARG A 11 1.08 25.30 -11.01
CA ARG A 11 1.66 24.03 -10.57
C ARG A 11 1.67 23.87 -9.05
N TRP A 12 2.12 24.88 -8.31
CA TRP A 12 2.26 24.81 -6.85
C TRP A 12 0.91 24.76 -6.13
N PHE A 13 -0.13 25.37 -6.70
CA PHE A 13 -1.47 25.42 -6.10
C PHE A 13 -2.50 24.53 -6.82
N GLU A 14 -2.04 23.51 -7.56
CA GLU A 14 -2.89 22.53 -8.22
C GLU A 14 -3.77 21.80 -7.18
N ALA A 15 -5.06 21.64 -7.47
CA ALA A 15 -5.96 20.90 -6.60
C ALA A 15 -5.67 19.39 -6.70
N ILE A 16 -5.01 18.84 -5.68
CA ILE A 16 -4.65 17.41 -5.61
C ILE A 16 -5.56 16.68 -4.60
N SER A 17 -5.80 15.40 -4.85
CA SER A 17 -6.59 14.53 -3.99
C SER A 17 -5.89 14.21 -2.66
N PRO A 18 -6.58 14.18 -1.50
CA PRO A 18 -5.96 13.86 -0.20
C PRO A 18 -5.32 12.46 -0.15
N GLN A 19 -5.79 11.53 -0.98
CA GLN A 19 -5.22 10.18 -1.14
C GLN A 19 -3.76 10.22 -1.57
N ARG A 20 -3.33 11.26 -2.30
CA ARG A 20 -1.94 11.39 -2.74
C ARG A 20 -0.98 11.47 -1.55
N LEU A 21 -1.24 12.39 -0.62
CA LEU A 21 -0.39 12.56 0.56
C LEU A 21 -0.46 11.36 1.49
N ALA A 22 -1.66 10.76 1.63
CA ALA A 22 -1.80 9.53 2.40
C ALA A 22 -0.96 8.38 1.83
N LEU A 23 -0.94 8.23 0.50
CA LEU A 23 -0.11 7.23 -0.18
C LEU A 23 1.38 7.48 0.05
N LEU A 24 1.83 8.73 -0.12
CA LEU A 24 3.23 9.10 0.10
C LEU A 24 3.66 8.85 1.54
N ARG A 25 2.84 9.25 2.52
CA ARG A 25 3.04 8.97 3.97
C ARG A 25 3.19 7.48 4.25
N ILE A 26 2.26 6.67 3.76
CA ILE A 26 2.32 5.21 3.96
C ILE A 26 3.57 4.63 3.30
N ALA A 27 3.90 5.06 2.08
CA ALA A 27 5.04 4.53 1.33
C ALA A 27 6.39 4.87 2.00
N THR A 28 6.61 6.13 2.39
CA THR A 28 7.84 6.55 3.08
C THR A 28 7.93 5.95 4.48
N GLY A 29 6.81 5.88 5.19
CA GLY A 29 6.70 5.23 6.50
C GLY A 29 7.06 3.75 6.42
N CYS A 30 6.44 2.98 5.51
CA CYS A 30 6.74 1.55 5.34
C CYS A 30 8.21 1.29 4.98
N PHE A 31 8.80 2.09 4.08
CA PHE A 31 10.22 1.97 3.77
C PHE A 31 11.11 2.28 4.98
N SER A 32 10.80 3.34 5.73
CA SER A 32 11.51 3.71 6.95
C SER A 32 11.40 2.62 8.02
N LEU A 33 10.20 2.06 8.23
CA LEU A 33 9.96 0.98 9.18
C LEU A 33 10.75 -0.28 8.82
N TRP A 34 10.69 -0.70 7.55
CA TRP A 34 11.51 -1.81 7.05
C TRP A 34 13.00 -1.57 7.27
N TYR A 35 13.49 -0.35 6.98
CA TYR A 35 14.89 0.00 7.18
C TYR A 35 15.29 -0.09 8.67
N LEU A 36 14.51 0.52 9.57
CA LEU A 36 14.80 0.52 11.00
C LEU A 36 14.83 -0.89 11.57
N ILE A 37 13.88 -1.75 11.18
CA ILE A 37 13.82 -3.13 11.64
C ILE A 37 14.98 -3.95 11.05
N SER A 38 15.16 -3.92 9.72
CA SER A 38 16.19 -4.73 9.04
C SER A 38 17.64 -4.34 9.36
N ARG A 39 17.84 -3.15 9.95
CA ARG A 39 19.15 -2.62 10.35
C ARG A 39 19.27 -2.39 11.84
N PHE A 40 18.31 -2.85 12.64
CA PHE A 40 18.26 -2.58 14.07
C PHE A 40 19.57 -2.98 14.76
N GLU A 41 20.00 -4.23 14.62
CA GLU A 41 21.23 -4.72 15.24
C GLU A 41 22.49 -3.97 14.78
N MET A 42 22.59 -3.67 13.48
CA MET A 42 23.70 -2.92 12.92
C MET A 42 23.77 -1.51 13.53
N LEU A 43 22.62 -0.85 13.67
CA LEU A 43 22.52 0.49 14.28
C LEU A 43 22.92 0.44 15.76
N GLN A 44 22.54 -0.60 16.50
CA GLN A 44 22.96 -0.75 17.90
C GLN A 44 24.46 -1.01 18.05
N LYS A 45 25.07 -1.77 17.13
CA LYS A 45 26.52 -2.02 17.14
C LYS A 45 27.33 -0.76 16.85
N MET A 46 26.82 0.13 15.99
CA MET A 46 27.48 1.38 15.61
C MET A 46 27.81 2.26 16.82
N VAL A 47 26.88 2.42 17.76
CA VAL A 47 27.02 3.32 18.91
C VAL A 47 27.96 2.78 19.99
N LYS A 48 28.40 1.51 19.87
CA LYS A 48 29.39 0.93 20.79
C LYS A 48 30.81 1.40 20.54
N ASN A 49 31.11 1.92 19.34
CA ASN A 49 32.42 2.47 19.01
C ASN A 49 32.36 4.00 19.08
N THR A 50 32.73 4.56 20.23
CA THR A 50 32.60 5.99 20.52
C THR A 50 33.69 6.84 19.86
N SER A 51 34.85 6.27 19.53
CA SER A 51 35.99 7.02 18.97
C SER A 51 35.77 7.54 17.54
N ALA A 52 34.77 7.01 16.84
CA ALA A 52 34.42 7.41 15.47
C ALA A 52 33.24 8.39 15.40
N PHE A 53 32.77 8.90 16.54
CA PHE A 53 31.69 9.88 16.58
C PHE A 53 32.20 11.28 16.25
N ASP A 54 31.62 11.87 15.21
CA ASP A 54 31.87 13.24 14.77
C ASP A 54 30.51 13.91 14.46
N PRO A 55 29.96 14.73 15.38
CA PRO A 55 28.62 15.30 15.26
C PRO A 55 28.47 16.22 14.05
N ILE A 56 27.43 16.00 13.23
CA ILE A 56 27.14 16.86 12.08
C ILE A 56 25.72 17.44 12.10
N GLY A 57 25.48 18.46 11.28
CA GLY A 57 24.15 19.03 11.04
C GLY A 57 23.52 19.60 12.32
N VAL A 58 22.27 19.23 12.61
CA VAL A 58 21.54 19.74 13.79
C VAL A 58 22.07 19.24 15.14
N LEU A 59 23.09 18.37 15.13
CA LEU A 59 23.71 17.79 16.32
C LEU A 59 25.11 18.34 16.59
N PHE A 60 25.54 19.38 15.87
CA PHE A 60 26.89 19.96 15.97
C PHE A 60 27.34 20.33 17.40
N TRP A 61 26.38 20.53 18.32
CA TRP A 61 26.61 20.89 19.71
C TRP A 61 26.87 19.68 20.63
N MET A 62 26.76 18.44 20.13
CA MET A 62 26.97 17.24 20.95
C MET A 62 28.46 16.93 21.09
N GLU A 63 29.00 17.05 22.30
CA GLU A 63 30.41 16.69 22.57
C GLU A 63 30.62 15.17 22.66
N GLU A 64 29.63 14.44 23.20
CA GLU A 64 29.70 13.00 23.41
C GLU A 64 28.52 12.27 22.75
N PRO A 65 28.70 11.02 22.30
CA PRO A 65 27.62 10.21 21.77
C PRO A 65 26.65 9.77 22.87
N LEU A 66 25.41 9.46 22.48
CA LEU A 66 24.43 8.87 23.39
C LEU A 66 24.91 7.51 23.91
N SER A 67 24.57 7.18 25.15
CA SER A 67 24.78 5.84 25.68
C SER A 67 24.03 4.80 24.85
N ALA A 68 24.58 3.58 24.77
CA ALA A 68 23.95 2.49 24.03
C ALA A 68 22.51 2.21 24.49
N THR A 69 22.25 2.33 25.79
CA THR A 69 20.90 2.17 26.37
C THR A 69 19.95 3.26 25.91
N ALA A 70 20.38 4.54 25.92
CA ALA A 70 19.55 5.64 25.46
C ALA A 70 19.24 5.51 23.97
N PHE A 71 20.24 5.18 23.15
CA PHE A 71 20.07 4.98 21.71
C PHE A 71 19.11 3.81 21.40
N TRP A 72 19.16 2.74 22.19
CA TRP A 72 18.23 1.61 22.05
C TRP A 72 16.77 2.05 22.28
N TRP A 73 16.49 2.75 23.38
CA TRP A 73 15.14 3.24 23.68
C TRP A 73 14.63 4.24 22.64
N ILE A 74 15.51 5.13 22.16
CA ILE A 74 15.18 6.06 21.06
C ILE A 74 14.84 5.29 19.78
N SER A 75 15.59 4.22 19.47
CA SER A 75 15.35 3.39 18.29
C SER A 75 13.99 2.68 18.37
N VAL A 76 13.64 2.13 19.55
CA VAL A 76 12.34 1.49 19.78
C VAL A 76 11.20 2.51 19.71
N GLY A 77 11.36 3.67 20.37
CA GLY A 77 10.39 4.75 20.31
C GLY A 77 10.15 5.24 18.88
N LEU A 78 11.21 5.36 18.08
CA LEU A 78 11.12 5.72 16.67
C LEU A 78 10.34 4.68 15.85
N ILE A 79 10.52 3.38 16.09
CA ILE A 79 9.75 2.31 15.43
C ILE A 79 8.26 2.42 15.78
N VAL A 80 7.93 2.62 17.06
CA VAL A 80 6.53 2.77 17.51
C VAL A 80 5.89 4.01 16.88
N LEU A 81 6.58 5.15 16.91
CA LEU A 81 6.12 6.39 16.28
C LEU A 81 5.96 6.25 14.77
N ASN A 82 6.81 5.46 14.11
CA ASN A 82 6.69 5.15 12.68
C ASN A 82 5.38 4.40 12.39
N ILE A 83 4.99 3.43 13.23
CA ILE A 83 3.71 2.73 13.08
C ILE A 83 2.55 3.73 13.19
N PHE A 84 2.58 4.64 14.19
CA PHE A 84 1.56 5.70 14.31
C PHE A 84 1.53 6.64 13.11
N TYR A 85 2.71 6.97 12.57
CA TYR A 85 2.86 7.75 11.35
C TYR A 85 2.28 7.02 10.13
N ILE A 86 2.44 5.69 9.98
CA ILE A 86 1.90 4.90 8.86
C ILE A 86 0.38 4.74 8.97
N ILE A 87 -0.16 4.44 10.15
CA ILE A 87 -1.61 4.28 10.33
C ILE A 87 -2.33 5.64 10.40
N GLY A 88 -1.60 6.71 10.72
CA GLY A 88 -2.13 8.06 10.83
C GLY A 88 -3.05 8.19 12.02
N TRP A 89 -2.54 7.86 13.20
CA TRP A 89 -3.24 7.95 14.48
C TRP A 89 -2.71 9.13 15.29
N LYS A 90 -3.61 10.01 15.75
CA LYS A 90 -3.28 11.25 16.48
C LYS A 90 -2.20 12.07 15.73
N PHE A 91 -2.35 12.20 14.42
CA PHE A 91 -1.29 12.66 13.53
C PHE A 91 -0.85 14.10 13.74
N LYS A 92 -1.73 14.94 14.31
CA LYS A 92 -1.37 16.29 14.76
C LYS A 92 -0.16 16.29 15.70
N PHE A 93 0.04 15.21 16.46
CA PHE A 93 1.17 15.01 17.36
C PHE A 93 2.15 13.97 16.80
N SER A 94 1.66 12.79 16.40
CA SER A 94 2.54 11.70 15.96
C SER A 94 3.31 12.01 14.68
N GLY A 95 2.74 12.81 13.77
CA GLY A 95 3.38 13.23 12.52
C GLY A 95 4.62 14.10 12.76
N PRO A 96 4.49 15.28 13.40
CA PRO A 96 5.63 16.16 13.70
C PRO A 96 6.69 15.51 14.59
N VAL A 97 6.28 14.78 15.63
CA VAL A 97 7.21 14.11 16.54
C VAL A 97 8.01 13.04 15.80
N PHE A 98 7.37 12.21 14.97
CA PHE A 98 8.08 11.21 14.16
C PHE A 98 9.02 11.88 13.14
N ALA A 99 8.60 12.96 12.49
CA ALA A 99 9.41 13.71 11.55
C ALA A 99 10.70 14.28 12.18
N LEU A 100 10.57 14.96 13.31
CA LEU A 100 11.70 15.53 14.04
C LEU A 100 12.63 14.43 14.58
N LEU A 101 12.07 13.37 15.17
CA LEU A 101 12.87 12.26 15.68
C LEU A 101 13.59 11.52 14.55
N THR A 102 12.96 11.36 13.38
CA THR A 102 13.60 10.79 12.19
C THR A 102 14.76 11.65 11.72
N LEU A 103 14.59 12.97 11.67
CA LEU A 103 15.66 13.91 11.31
C LEU A 103 16.85 13.79 12.26
N LEU A 104 16.59 13.84 13.57
CA LEU A 104 17.62 13.70 14.61
C LEU A 104 18.31 12.34 14.52
N PHE A 105 17.54 11.25 14.40
CA PHE A 105 18.09 9.89 14.34
C PHE A 105 18.98 9.66 13.13
N PHE A 106 18.58 10.11 11.94
CA PHE A 106 19.40 9.94 10.74
C PHE A 106 20.57 10.92 10.68
N THR A 107 20.46 12.10 11.29
CA THR A 107 21.59 13.01 11.48
C THR A 107 22.61 12.37 12.40
N TYR A 108 22.16 11.87 13.56
CA TYR A 108 22.98 11.11 14.50
C TYR A 108 23.68 9.96 13.79
N ARG A 109 22.94 9.09 13.08
CA ARG A 109 23.54 8.00 12.31
C ARG A 109 24.59 8.44 11.27
N ASN A 110 24.51 9.66 10.74
CA ASN A 110 25.52 10.15 9.79
C ASN A 110 26.79 10.65 10.50
N SER A 111 26.75 10.92 11.80
CA SER A 111 27.90 11.32 12.62
C SER A 111 28.94 10.20 12.86
N TRP A 112 28.68 8.96 12.44
CA TRP A 112 29.63 7.83 12.60
C TRP A 112 30.36 7.52 11.29
N SER A 113 31.04 8.51 10.70
CA SER A 113 31.85 8.40 9.46
C SER A 113 31.12 7.94 8.19
N MET A 114 29.81 7.66 8.25
CA MET A 114 29.03 7.27 7.07
C MET A 114 28.53 8.50 6.32
N ILE A 115 29.35 9.01 5.39
CA ILE A 115 28.99 10.00 4.37
C ILE A 115 28.11 9.35 3.26
N TYR A 116 27.18 8.47 3.64
CA TYR A 116 26.17 7.96 2.71
C TYR A 116 24.90 8.79 2.86
N HIS A 117 24.76 9.78 1.98
CA HIS A 117 23.61 10.71 1.92
C HIS A 117 22.35 10.13 1.25
N ASN A 118 22.36 8.84 0.89
CA ASN A 118 21.28 8.22 0.10
C ASN A 118 19.92 8.16 0.82
N ARG A 119 19.87 8.46 2.13
CA ARG A 119 18.64 8.51 2.93
C ARG A 119 18.15 9.92 3.26
N ASN A 120 18.91 10.95 2.95
CA ASN A 120 18.52 12.33 3.26
C ASN A 120 17.20 12.73 2.56
N ALA A 121 17.02 12.29 1.31
CA ALA A 121 15.77 12.53 0.59
C ALA A 121 14.54 11.87 1.26
N LEU A 122 14.68 10.65 1.79
CA LEU A 122 13.63 9.99 2.57
C LEU A 122 13.27 10.81 3.81
N VAL A 123 14.29 11.25 4.56
CA VAL A 123 14.11 12.06 5.77
C VAL A 123 13.36 13.36 5.44
N LEU A 124 13.78 14.07 4.39
CA LEU A 124 13.11 15.31 3.98
C LEU A 124 11.66 15.07 3.55
N HIS A 125 11.37 13.96 2.86
CA HIS A 125 9.98 13.60 2.52
C HIS A 125 9.15 13.34 3.77
N ILE A 126 9.69 12.59 4.73
CA ILE A 126 9.03 12.31 6.01
C ILE A 126 8.77 13.61 6.78
N VAL A 127 9.74 14.52 6.82
CA VAL A 127 9.60 15.83 7.46
C VAL A 127 8.46 16.61 6.83
N ILE A 128 8.44 16.79 5.50
CA ILE A 128 7.33 17.48 4.83
C ILE A 128 5.99 16.81 5.16
N LEU A 129 5.90 15.49 5.03
CA LEU A 129 4.67 14.73 5.25
C LEU A 129 4.18 14.74 6.70
N GLY A 130 5.09 14.86 7.66
CA GLY A 130 4.78 14.93 9.10
C GLY A 130 4.16 16.26 9.52
N PHE A 131 4.41 17.34 8.79
CA PHE A 131 3.90 18.69 9.08
C PHE A 131 2.71 19.14 8.22
N VAL A 132 2.20 18.27 7.34
CA VAL A 132 1.06 18.59 6.45
C VAL A 132 -0.12 17.66 6.70
N ALA A 133 -1.29 18.02 6.16
CA ALA A 133 -2.54 17.28 6.27
C ALA A 133 -2.54 15.97 5.45
N SER A 134 -1.66 15.03 5.79
CA SER A 134 -1.46 13.74 5.11
C SER A 134 -2.33 12.60 5.67
N THR A 135 -3.26 12.92 6.59
CA THR A 135 -4.20 11.98 7.20
C THR A 135 -5.65 12.19 6.83
N ASP A 136 -5.99 13.11 5.94
CA ASP A 136 -7.36 13.32 5.46
C ASP A 136 -7.91 12.16 4.61
N ALA A 137 -7.05 11.20 4.24
CA ALA A 137 -7.41 9.94 3.60
C ALA A 137 -6.55 8.78 4.12
N TRP A 138 -7.09 7.56 4.04
CA TRP A 138 -6.40 6.29 4.36
C TRP A 138 -5.62 6.32 5.68
N SER A 139 -6.28 6.78 6.75
CA SER A 139 -5.73 6.86 8.09
C SER A 139 -6.79 6.48 9.13
N VAL A 140 -6.35 6.19 10.35
CA VAL A 140 -7.23 6.01 11.51
C VAL A 140 -7.98 7.32 11.82
N ASP A 141 -7.29 8.46 11.77
CA ASP A 141 -7.88 9.77 12.03
C ASP A 141 -9.01 10.11 11.03
N ALA A 142 -8.83 9.83 9.73
CA ALA A 142 -9.88 10.02 8.72
C ALA A 142 -11.08 9.08 8.95
N TRP A 143 -10.82 7.84 9.37
CA TRP A 143 -11.87 6.88 9.66
C TRP A 143 -12.70 7.30 10.89
N GLN A 144 -12.04 7.79 11.94
CA GLN A 144 -12.71 8.35 13.12
C GLN A 144 -13.51 9.61 12.78
N SER A 145 -12.94 10.53 12.00
CA SER A 145 -13.63 11.73 11.53
C SER A 145 -14.89 11.39 10.72
N GLY A 146 -14.82 10.38 9.84
CA GLY A 146 -15.96 9.89 9.09
C GLY A 146 -17.06 9.27 9.95
N ARG A 147 -16.71 8.60 11.07
CA ARG A 147 -17.69 8.10 12.05
C ARG A 147 -18.43 9.24 12.76
N ASN A 148 -17.76 10.36 12.98
CA ASN A 148 -18.34 11.55 13.61
C ASN A 148 -19.18 12.41 12.63
N GLY A 149 -19.49 11.89 11.43
CA GLY A 149 -20.35 12.56 10.46
C GLY A 149 -19.65 13.63 9.60
N ASN A 150 -18.32 13.77 9.69
CA ASN A 150 -17.62 14.74 8.84
C ASN A 150 -17.60 14.32 7.37
N LYS A 151 -17.80 15.29 6.48
CA LYS A 151 -17.77 15.07 5.03
C LYS A 151 -16.37 14.64 4.57
N ILE A 152 -16.35 13.73 3.59
CA ILE A 152 -15.12 13.31 2.90
C ILE A 152 -14.46 14.53 2.25
N LYS A 153 -13.17 14.74 2.56
CA LYS A 153 -12.37 15.83 1.99
C LYS A 153 -12.20 15.61 0.48
N LYS A 154 -12.44 16.67 -0.30
CA LYS A 154 -12.25 16.70 -1.76
C LYS A 154 -10.84 17.18 -2.12
N ALA A 155 -10.50 17.11 -3.40
CA ALA A 155 -9.25 17.68 -3.90
C ALA A 155 -9.15 19.18 -3.59
N HIS A 156 -7.98 19.63 -3.15
CA HIS A 156 -7.76 21.01 -2.68
C HIS A 156 -6.28 21.39 -2.82
N PHE A 157 -5.98 22.69 -2.96
CA PHE A 157 -4.61 23.19 -3.13
C PHE A 157 -3.71 22.92 -1.91
N ASN A 158 -4.31 22.81 -0.71
CA ASN A 158 -3.61 22.42 0.52
C ASN A 158 -2.90 21.06 0.42
N TYR A 159 -3.35 20.19 -0.49
CA TYR A 159 -2.69 18.92 -0.79
C TYR A 159 -1.74 19.02 -1.99
N GLY A 160 -1.84 20.07 -2.80
CA GLY A 160 -1.03 20.33 -3.98
C GLY A 160 0.39 20.77 -3.64
N TRP A 161 0.50 21.87 -2.90
CA TRP A 161 1.80 22.47 -2.58
C TRP A 161 2.76 21.50 -1.85
N PRO A 162 2.33 20.61 -0.93
CA PRO A 162 3.27 19.69 -0.29
C PRO A 162 3.81 18.65 -1.27
N VAL A 163 3.00 18.18 -2.22
CA VAL A 163 3.46 17.23 -3.26
C VAL A 163 4.50 17.91 -4.14
N VAL A 164 4.28 19.16 -4.52
CA VAL A 164 5.23 19.93 -5.31
C VAL A 164 6.50 20.22 -4.52
N LEU A 165 6.40 20.51 -3.21
CA LEU A 165 7.56 20.67 -2.34
C LEU A 165 8.39 19.39 -2.24
N ILE A 166 7.76 18.22 -2.12
CA ILE A 166 8.44 16.91 -2.16
C ILE A 166 9.20 16.74 -3.48
N CYS A 167 8.56 17.06 -4.62
CA CYS A 167 9.24 17.05 -5.91
C CYS A 167 10.42 18.03 -5.95
N ALA A 168 10.23 19.26 -5.46
CA ALA A 168 11.26 20.30 -5.47
C ALA A 168 12.48 19.90 -4.64
N VAL A 169 12.28 19.33 -3.46
CA VAL A 169 13.37 18.82 -2.62
C VAL A 169 14.08 17.64 -3.27
N THR A 170 13.33 16.72 -3.90
CA THR A 170 13.94 15.64 -4.68
C THR A 170 14.84 16.21 -5.77
N LEU A 171 14.32 17.12 -6.60
CA LEU A 171 15.06 17.74 -7.70
C LEU A 171 16.26 18.55 -7.19
N GLY A 172 16.10 19.26 -6.08
CA GLY A 172 17.17 20.02 -5.44
C GLY A 172 18.38 19.14 -5.10
N SER A 173 18.16 17.90 -4.66
CA SER A 173 19.27 16.98 -4.37
C SER A 173 20.08 16.58 -5.62
N TYR A 174 19.41 16.38 -6.76
CA TYR A 174 20.09 16.09 -8.03
C TYR A 174 20.72 17.33 -8.65
N PHE A 175 20.03 18.48 -8.55
CA PHE A 175 20.56 19.75 -9.01
C PHE A 175 21.84 20.14 -8.29
N LEU A 176 21.87 20.00 -6.97
CA LEU A 176 23.07 20.26 -6.18
C LEU A 176 24.20 19.29 -6.55
N SER A 177 23.89 18.02 -6.84
CA SER A 177 24.89 17.06 -7.34
C SER A 177 25.45 17.46 -8.70
N GLY A 178 24.61 17.97 -9.61
CA GLY A 178 25.04 18.49 -10.91
C GLY A 178 25.91 19.72 -10.79
N ILE A 179 25.53 20.68 -9.93
CA ILE A 179 26.35 21.87 -9.62
C ILE A 179 27.73 21.43 -9.11
N ALA A 180 27.78 20.49 -8.16
CA ALA A 180 29.06 20.01 -7.62
C ALA A 180 29.96 19.38 -8.70
N LYS A 181 29.39 18.73 -9.74
CA LYS A 181 30.16 18.16 -10.85
C LYS A 181 30.73 19.22 -11.79
N ILE A 182 29.99 20.29 -12.07
CA ILE A 182 30.44 21.36 -12.98
C ILE A 182 31.30 22.42 -12.28
N ALA A 183 31.16 22.57 -10.96
CA ALA A 183 31.94 23.53 -10.18
C ALA A 183 33.30 22.97 -9.74
N GLY A 184 33.49 21.64 -9.80
CA GLY A 184 34.76 21.00 -9.47
C GLY A 184 35.73 20.94 -10.64
N ASP A 185 36.98 20.62 -10.35
CA ASP A 185 38.08 20.58 -11.32
C ASP A 185 37.85 19.56 -12.46
N LEU A 186 36.99 18.56 -12.22
CA LEU A 186 36.64 17.49 -13.17
C LEU A 186 35.46 17.85 -14.09
N ALA A 187 35.04 19.11 -14.19
CA ALA A 187 33.84 19.51 -14.94
C ALA A 187 33.83 19.02 -16.40
N LEU A 188 34.91 19.27 -17.14
CA LEU A 188 35.07 18.83 -18.53
C LEU A 188 35.15 17.30 -18.63
N GLU A 189 35.75 16.65 -17.63
CA GLU A 189 35.87 15.19 -17.53
C GLU A 189 34.54 14.48 -17.25
N TRP A 190 33.60 15.14 -16.57
CA TRP A 190 32.24 14.66 -16.45
C TRP A 190 31.49 14.71 -17.79
N ALA A 191 31.71 15.78 -18.56
CA ALA A 191 31.05 15.96 -19.86
C ALA A 191 31.57 14.99 -20.93
N ASN A 192 32.87 14.69 -20.94
CA ASN A 192 33.47 13.73 -21.88
C ASN A 192 33.39 12.26 -21.40
N GLY A 193 32.96 12.03 -20.16
CA GLY A 193 32.77 10.71 -19.55
C GLY A 193 34.02 10.10 -18.90
N SER A 194 35.18 10.75 -18.96
CA SER A 194 36.43 10.25 -18.34
C SER A 194 36.34 10.17 -16.83
N ALA A 195 35.75 11.19 -16.17
CA ALA A 195 35.58 11.21 -14.72
C ALA A 195 34.76 10.01 -14.25
N MET A 196 33.62 9.77 -14.90
CA MET A 196 32.76 8.64 -14.55
C MET A 196 33.43 7.30 -14.84
N ARG A 197 34.10 7.15 -15.99
CA ARG A 197 34.85 5.92 -16.31
C ARG A 197 35.94 5.64 -15.28
N SER A 198 36.65 6.67 -14.84
CA SER A 198 37.67 6.60 -13.79
C SER A 198 37.06 6.14 -12.46
N GLN A 199 35.93 6.73 -12.04
CA GLN A 199 35.22 6.31 -10.82
C GLN A 199 34.76 4.84 -10.88
N VAL A 200 34.27 4.39 -12.04
CA VAL A 200 33.87 2.99 -12.27
C VAL A 200 35.08 2.05 -12.19
N ALA A 201 36.22 2.45 -12.75
CA ALA A 201 37.47 1.68 -12.65
C ALA A 201 37.97 1.59 -11.20
N ILE A 202 38.01 2.70 -10.48
CA ILE A 202 38.45 2.77 -9.08
C ILE A 202 37.58 1.88 -8.20
N ASP A 203 36.26 1.91 -8.37
CA ASP A 203 35.34 1.03 -7.63
C ASP A 203 35.59 -0.46 -7.92
N ALA A 204 35.79 -0.83 -9.19
CA ALA A 204 36.08 -2.20 -9.57
C ALA A 204 37.43 -2.70 -9.00
N ILE A 205 38.48 -1.87 -9.06
CA ILE A 205 39.80 -2.19 -8.50
C ILE A 205 39.73 -2.34 -6.97
N ARG A 206 39.02 -1.43 -6.28
CA ARG A 206 38.83 -1.53 -4.83
C ARG A 206 38.16 -2.85 -4.44
N LYS A 207 37.15 -3.29 -5.21
CA LYS A 207 36.50 -4.58 -4.96
C LYS A 207 37.40 -5.77 -5.23
N SER A 208 38.17 -5.76 -6.31
CA SER A 208 39.10 -6.85 -6.59
C SER A 208 40.17 -6.98 -5.50
N VAL A 209 40.68 -5.85 -4.98
CA VAL A 209 41.64 -5.84 -3.86
C VAL A 209 41.01 -6.39 -2.58
N LEU A 210 39.73 -6.12 -2.34
CA LEU A 210 38.97 -6.61 -1.17
C LEU A 210 38.35 -8.01 -1.37
N ILE A 211 38.72 -8.74 -2.44
CA ILE A 211 38.20 -10.08 -2.77
C ILE A 211 36.65 -10.07 -2.89
N ALA A 212 36.09 -8.95 -3.32
CA ALA A 212 34.67 -8.79 -3.60
C ALA A 212 34.40 -8.91 -5.10
N GLU A 213 33.24 -9.48 -5.46
CA GLU A 213 32.83 -9.59 -6.86
C GLU A 213 32.66 -8.20 -7.51
N THR A 214 33.25 -8.04 -8.69
CA THR A 214 33.02 -6.88 -9.57
C THR A 214 31.59 -6.90 -10.12
N ALA A 215 31.05 -5.72 -10.45
CA ALA A 215 29.66 -5.60 -10.89
C ALA A 215 29.37 -6.36 -12.20
N PRO A 216 28.12 -6.81 -12.42
CA PRO A 216 27.77 -7.72 -13.52
C PRO A 216 28.10 -7.18 -14.92
N LEU A 217 27.89 -5.88 -15.15
CA LEU A 217 28.11 -5.28 -16.46
C LEU A 217 29.45 -4.56 -16.57
N PHE A 218 30.28 -4.56 -15.53
CA PHE A 218 31.54 -3.80 -15.52
C PHE A 218 32.44 -4.17 -16.70
N LYS A 219 32.76 -5.46 -16.87
CA LYS A 219 33.67 -5.93 -17.93
C LYS A 219 33.18 -5.63 -19.34
N ILE A 220 31.86 -5.66 -19.53
CA ILE A 220 31.20 -5.40 -20.82
C ILE A 220 31.24 -3.90 -21.13
N ILE A 221 30.75 -3.08 -20.20
CA ILE A 221 30.57 -1.64 -20.45
C ILE A 221 31.91 -0.90 -20.43
N TYR A 222 32.86 -1.31 -19.58
CA TYR A 222 34.13 -0.61 -19.40
C TYR A 222 34.96 -0.46 -20.69
N GLN A 223 34.87 -1.42 -21.61
CA GLN A 223 35.62 -1.37 -22.87
C GLN A 223 35.09 -0.29 -23.83
N HIS A 224 33.83 0.12 -23.70
CA HIS A 224 33.17 1.04 -24.64
C HIS A 224 33.20 2.49 -24.13
N THR A 225 34.24 3.24 -24.48
CA THR A 225 34.41 4.67 -24.12
C THR A 225 33.21 5.54 -24.46
N TRP A 226 32.61 5.34 -25.65
CA TRP A 226 31.46 6.12 -26.12
C TRP A 226 30.21 5.97 -25.24
N LEU A 227 30.03 4.83 -24.55
CA LEU A 227 28.93 4.66 -23.59
C LEU A 227 29.11 5.58 -22.38
N PHE A 228 30.35 5.79 -21.92
CA PHE A 228 30.64 6.70 -20.82
C PHE A 228 30.44 8.17 -21.20
N LEU A 229 30.76 8.55 -22.44
CA LEU A 229 30.41 9.87 -22.97
C LEU A 229 28.89 10.09 -22.91
N GLY A 230 28.10 9.16 -23.47
CA GLY A 230 26.64 9.27 -23.48
C GLY A 230 26.03 9.30 -22.08
N MET A 231 26.49 8.44 -21.18
CA MET A 231 26.05 8.41 -19.78
C MET A 231 26.48 9.67 -19.00
N GLY A 232 27.65 10.23 -19.27
CA GLY A 232 28.14 11.48 -18.65
C GLY A 232 27.27 12.66 -19.04
N ILE A 233 27.03 12.84 -20.34
CA ILE A 233 26.09 13.86 -20.86
C ILE A 233 24.70 13.67 -20.26
N LEU A 234 24.16 12.44 -20.28
CA LEU A 234 22.83 12.15 -19.73
C LEU A 234 22.76 12.51 -18.24
N THR A 235 23.78 12.17 -17.46
CA THR A 235 23.85 12.49 -16.02
C THR A 235 23.80 14.00 -15.80
N LEU A 236 24.62 14.77 -16.53
CA LEU A 236 24.62 16.23 -16.43
C LEU A 236 23.28 16.84 -16.86
N VAL A 237 22.66 16.34 -17.92
CA VAL A 237 21.32 16.77 -18.38
C VAL A 237 20.26 16.51 -17.31
N LEU A 238 20.27 15.33 -16.69
CA LEU A 238 19.31 14.98 -15.64
C LEU A 238 19.54 15.79 -14.37
N GLU A 239 20.78 16.03 -13.97
CA GLU A 239 21.11 16.73 -12.73
C GLU A 239 20.95 18.24 -12.85
N ILE A 240 21.60 18.87 -13.83
CA ILE A 240 21.52 20.33 -14.05
C ILE A 240 20.13 20.72 -14.55
N GLY A 241 19.51 19.87 -15.39
CA GLY A 241 18.17 20.08 -15.91
C GLY A 241 17.05 19.78 -14.91
N ALA A 242 17.35 19.27 -13.71
CA ALA A 242 16.34 18.90 -12.72
C ALA A 242 15.32 20.02 -12.41
N PRO A 243 15.68 21.31 -12.27
CA PRO A 243 14.70 22.37 -12.00
C PRO A 243 13.62 22.51 -13.09
N ILE A 244 13.94 22.20 -14.36
CA ILE A 244 13.01 22.24 -15.49
C ILE A 244 11.86 21.24 -15.30
N ALA A 245 12.12 20.15 -14.59
CA ALA A 245 11.13 19.11 -14.28
C ALA A 245 9.95 19.62 -13.43
N LEU A 246 10.09 20.75 -12.72
CA LEU A 246 8.98 21.39 -11.99
C LEU A 246 8.01 22.14 -12.91
N LEU A 247 8.44 22.59 -14.08
CA LEU A 247 7.64 23.48 -14.93
C LEU A 247 6.43 22.77 -15.54
N LYS A 248 6.59 21.52 -15.97
CA LYS A 248 5.51 20.72 -16.54
C LYS A 248 5.51 19.33 -15.94
N LYS A 249 4.31 18.85 -15.59
CA LYS A 249 4.11 17.51 -15.04
C LYS A 249 4.70 16.39 -15.91
N ARG A 250 4.52 16.47 -17.24
CA ARG A 250 5.09 15.48 -18.17
C ARG A 250 6.63 15.45 -18.12
N TRP A 251 7.28 16.61 -18.01
CA TRP A 251 8.73 16.71 -17.88
C TRP A 251 9.19 16.12 -16.55
N GLY A 252 8.47 16.41 -15.46
CA GLY A 252 8.64 15.77 -14.16
C GLY A 252 8.60 14.24 -14.23
N MET A 253 7.61 13.68 -14.92
CA MET A 253 7.48 12.23 -15.08
C MET A 253 8.62 11.62 -15.90
N VAL A 254 8.99 12.23 -17.03
CA VAL A 254 10.10 11.75 -17.87
C VAL A 254 11.41 11.80 -17.09
N TRP A 255 11.70 12.92 -16.42
CA TRP A 255 12.87 13.07 -15.57
C TRP A 255 12.89 12.00 -14.47
N ALA A 256 11.78 11.78 -13.78
CA ALA A 256 11.66 10.76 -12.74
C ALA A 256 11.96 9.35 -13.25
N VAL A 257 11.46 8.98 -14.42
CA VAL A 257 11.73 7.67 -15.04
C VAL A 257 13.20 7.54 -15.42
N LEU A 258 13.77 8.53 -16.11
CA LEU A 258 15.16 8.51 -16.54
C LEU A 258 16.11 8.44 -15.34
N THR A 259 15.90 9.28 -14.33
CA THR A 259 16.69 9.28 -13.10
C THR A 259 16.51 7.97 -12.33
N TRP A 260 15.32 7.37 -12.31
CA TRP A 260 15.13 6.05 -11.70
C TRP A 260 15.96 4.96 -12.40
N PHE A 261 15.93 4.90 -13.73
CA PHE A 261 16.75 3.97 -14.51
C PHE A 261 18.25 4.25 -14.37
N MET A 262 18.66 5.51 -14.22
CA MET A 262 20.05 5.86 -13.93
C MET A 262 20.56 5.16 -12.66
N HIS A 263 19.77 5.08 -11.59
CA HIS A 263 20.18 4.37 -10.36
C HIS A 263 20.28 2.86 -10.54
N TRP A 264 19.43 2.27 -11.38
CA TRP A 264 19.58 0.87 -11.79
C TRP A 264 20.83 0.67 -12.65
N GLY A 265 21.15 1.61 -13.54
CA GLY A 265 22.40 1.61 -14.30
C GLY A 265 23.63 1.64 -13.40
N ILE A 266 23.65 2.52 -12.40
CA ILE A 266 24.73 2.58 -11.40
C ILE A 266 24.86 1.25 -10.65
N PHE A 267 23.74 0.62 -10.27
CA PHE A 267 23.79 -0.70 -9.65
C PHE A 267 24.36 -1.78 -10.58
N LEU A 268 24.00 -1.78 -11.86
CA LEU A 268 24.48 -2.79 -12.81
C LEU A 268 25.95 -2.60 -13.20
N ILE A 269 26.43 -1.35 -13.26
CA ILE A 269 27.80 -1.00 -13.67
C ILE A 269 28.76 -0.98 -12.47
N MET A 270 28.32 -0.48 -11.33
CA MET A 270 29.15 -0.28 -10.12
C MET A 270 28.71 -1.12 -8.94
N GLY A 271 27.63 -1.90 -8.99
CA GLY A 271 27.18 -2.70 -7.85
C GLY A 271 26.74 -1.89 -6.62
N ILE A 272 26.68 -0.55 -6.70
CA ILE A 272 26.33 0.34 -5.59
C ILE A 272 24.80 0.36 -5.43
N ARG A 273 24.33 0.09 -4.20
CA ARG A 273 22.90 -0.04 -3.91
C ARG A 273 22.32 1.23 -3.27
N PHE A 274 21.58 1.99 -4.07
CA PHE A 274 20.74 3.12 -3.63
C PHE A 274 19.31 2.64 -3.36
N ARG A 275 19.11 1.91 -2.24
CA ARG A 275 17.85 1.17 -1.98
C ARG A 275 16.59 2.03 -2.14
N TYR A 276 16.56 3.24 -1.59
CA TYR A 276 15.36 4.08 -1.66
C TYR A 276 15.06 4.56 -3.10
N GLN A 277 16.11 4.98 -3.81
CA GLN A 277 16.06 5.41 -5.20
C GLN A 277 15.62 4.25 -6.12
N MET A 278 16.22 3.07 -5.94
CA MET A 278 15.92 1.88 -6.73
C MET A 278 14.48 1.37 -6.54
N THR A 279 13.86 1.56 -5.37
CA THR A 279 12.44 1.21 -5.18
C THR A 279 11.47 2.08 -5.98
N GLY A 280 11.91 3.22 -6.52
CA GLY A 280 11.04 4.19 -7.18
C GLY A 280 10.23 5.06 -6.22
N LEU A 281 10.26 4.79 -4.91
CA LEU A 281 9.49 5.54 -3.90
C LEU A 281 9.87 7.02 -3.83
N LEU A 282 11.15 7.33 -4.05
CA LEU A 282 11.64 8.71 -4.17
C LEU A 282 10.87 9.50 -5.24
N PHE A 283 10.52 8.84 -6.35
CA PHE A 283 9.92 9.47 -7.54
C PHE A 283 8.39 9.41 -7.54
N LEU A 284 7.77 8.80 -6.53
CA LEU A 284 6.34 8.51 -6.50
C LEU A 284 5.46 9.77 -6.54
N SER A 285 5.95 10.90 -6.02
CA SER A 285 5.27 12.20 -6.04
C SER A 285 5.08 12.77 -7.44
N PHE A 286 5.91 12.39 -8.41
CA PHE A 286 5.84 12.85 -9.81
C PHE A 286 4.70 12.21 -10.61
N PHE A 287 4.22 11.04 -10.18
CA PHE A 287 3.19 10.25 -10.88
C PHE A 287 1.79 10.57 -10.38
N GLU A 288 0.77 9.74 -10.67
CA GLU A 288 -0.57 9.86 -10.06
C GLU A 288 -1.10 8.51 -9.56
N PRO A 289 -0.41 7.89 -8.60
CA PRO A 289 -0.68 6.51 -8.20
C PRO A 289 -2.11 6.29 -7.67
N GLU A 290 -2.72 7.30 -7.04
CA GLU A 290 -4.10 7.25 -6.57
C GLU A 290 -5.11 7.08 -7.72
N LYS A 291 -4.84 7.66 -8.91
CA LYS A 291 -5.70 7.48 -10.09
C LYS A 291 -5.57 6.06 -10.63
N TRP A 292 -4.37 5.48 -10.61
CA TRP A 292 -4.14 4.10 -11.03
C TRP A 292 -4.81 3.10 -10.08
N ILE A 293 -4.71 3.34 -8.76
CA ILE A 293 -5.41 2.54 -7.75
C ILE A 293 -6.92 2.64 -7.93
N ALA A 294 -7.46 3.84 -8.17
CA ALA A 294 -8.88 4.04 -8.43
C ALA A 294 -9.34 3.30 -9.69
N PHE A 295 -8.55 3.37 -10.77
CA PHE A 295 -8.80 2.64 -12.02
C PHE A 295 -8.78 1.12 -11.81
N LEU A 296 -7.75 0.58 -11.16
CA LEU A 296 -7.65 -0.84 -10.82
C LEU A 296 -8.82 -1.29 -9.96
N ARG A 297 -9.20 -0.49 -8.96
CA ARG A 297 -10.37 -0.78 -8.11
C ARG A 297 -11.67 -0.76 -8.89
N LYS A 298 -11.83 0.16 -9.85
CA LYS A 298 -12.98 0.21 -10.77
C LYS A 298 -12.99 -1.00 -11.70
N LYS A 299 -11.84 -1.44 -12.22
CA LYS A 299 -11.72 -2.66 -13.05
C LYS A 299 -12.03 -3.93 -12.25
N ILE A 300 -11.54 -4.04 -11.01
CA ILE A 300 -11.83 -5.17 -10.12
C ILE A 300 -13.32 -5.17 -9.73
N LYS A 301 -13.91 -4.01 -9.41
CA LYS A 301 -15.35 -3.88 -9.13
C LYS A 301 -16.22 -4.11 -10.38
N GLY A 302 -15.80 -3.63 -11.54
CA GLY A 302 -16.47 -3.85 -12.83
C GLY A 302 -16.40 -5.30 -13.28
N LYS A 303 -15.29 -5.99 -13.01
CA LYS A 303 -15.17 -7.45 -13.18
C LYS A 303 -16.03 -8.23 -12.17
N LYS A 304 -16.43 -7.59 -11.07
CA LYS A 304 -17.40 -8.10 -10.09
C LYS A 304 -18.86 -7.74 -10.40
N SER A 305 -19.11 -6.85 -11.36
CA SER A 305 -20.45 -6.41 -11.76
C SER A 305 -20.86 -6.94 -13.14
N ILE A 306 -20.12 -7.89 -13.71
CA ILE A 306 -20.66 -8.73 -14.77
C ILE A 306 -21.66 -9.66 -14.09
N SER A 307 -22.93 -9.35 -14.29
CA SER A 307 -24.08 -10.21 -14.05
C SER A 307 -23.77 -11.64 -14.48
N ARG A 308 -23.54 -12.53 -13.51
CA ARG A 308 -23.97 -13.92 -13.70
C ARG A 308 -25.49 -13.89 -13.57
N GLU A 309 -26.18 -14.02 -14.70
CA GLU A 309 -27.64 -14.23 -14.76
C GLU A 309 -28.12 -15.49 -14.04
N THR A 310 -27.23 -16.30 -13.49
CA THR A 310 -27.61 -17.38 -12.57
C THR A 310 -27.83 -16.81 -11.17
N THR A 311 -29.06 -16.40 -10.87
CA THR A 311 -29.52 -16.24 -9.47
C THR A 311 -29.35 -17.56 -8.74
N ALA A 312 -28.61 -17.57 -7.63
CA ALA A 312 -28.43 -18.77 -6.83
C ALA A 312 -29.73 -19.05 -6.06
N ILE A 313 -30.18 -20.31 -6.07
CA ILE A 313 -31.43 -20.73 -5.43
C ILE A 313 -31.09 -21.37 -4.08
N VAL A 314 -31.72 -20.85 -3.03
CA VAL A 314 -31.62 -21.39 -1.67
C VAL A 314 -32.90 -22.13 -1.36
N PHE A 315 -32.79 -23.45 -1.21
CA PHE A 315 -33.87 -24.32 -0.77
C PHE A 315 -33.85 -24.44 0.75
N PHE A 316 -35.03 -24.33 1.36
CA PHE A 316 -35.20 -24.35 2.80
C PHE A 316 -36.50 -25.04 3.21
N ASP A 317 -36.61 -25.40 4.48
CA ASP A 317 -37.81 -26.04 5.01
C ASP A 317 -38.90 -25.00 5.35
N GLY A 318 -39.99 -25.02 4.58
CA GLY A 318 -41.07 -24.02 4.63
C GLY A 318 -41.85 -24.01 5.94
N VAL A 319 -41.95 -25.15 6.64
CA VAL A 319 -42.69 -25.28 7.91
C VAL A 319 -41.82 -25.06 9.14
N CYS A 320 -40.50 -24.99 8.98
CA CYS A 320 -39.56 -24.78 10.09
C CYS A 320 -39.41 -23.29 10.42
N SER A 321 -39.71 -22.91 11.66
CA SER A 321 -39.55 -21.52 12.14
C SER A 321 -38.10 -21.03 12.08
N LEU A 322 -37.12 -21.89 12.39
CA LEU A 322 -35.70 -21.56 12.36
C LEU A 322 -35.23 -21.26 10.93
N CYS A 323 -35.57 -22.11 9.97
CA CYS A 323 -35.24 -21.91 8.56
C CYS A 323 -35.85 -20.59 8.06
N ASN A 324 -37.12 -20.35 8.34
CA ASN A 324 -37.79 -19.10 7.97
C ASN A 324 -37.13 -17.85 8.59
N ALA A 325 -36.71 -17.91 9.85
CA ALA A 325 -35.99 -16.83 10.49
C ALA A 325 -34.63 -16.56 9.81
N TRP A 326 -33.92 -17.62 9.44
CA TRP A 326 -32.67 -17.51 8.72
C TRP A 326 -32.85 -16.94 7.30
N ILE A 327 -33.90 -17.32 6.56
CA ILE A 327 -34.21 -16.72 5.26
C ILE A 327 -34.50 -15.21 5.39
N ARG A 328 -35.25 -14.78 6.41
CA ARG A 328 -35.44 -13.34 6.69
C ARG A 328 -34.12 -12.63 6.93
N PHE A 329 -33.20 -13.27 7.65
CA PHE A 329 -31.88 -12.73 7.87
C PHE A 329 -31.09 -12.59 6.55
N VAL A 330 -31.08 -13.62 5.70
CA VAL A 330 -30.39 -13.60 4.40
C VAL A 330 -30.97 -12.50 3.50
N ILE A 331 -32.30 -12.38 3.39
CA ILE A 331 -32.95 -11.32 2.58
C ILE A 331 -32.53 -9.92 3.04
N ARG A 332 -32.49 -9.69 4.35
CA ARG A 332 -32.10 -8.39 4.94
C ARG A 332 -30.66 -8.00 4.60
N TRP A 333 -29.76 -8.98 4.53
CA TRP A 333 -28.33 -8.75 4.29
C TRP A 333 -27.94 -8.84 2.81
N ASP A 334 -28.75 -9.49 1.97
CA ASP A 334 -28.51 -9.63 0.53
C ASP A 334 -28.88 -8.36 -0.23
N LYS A 335 -28.03 -7.33 -0.06
CA LYS A 335 -28.15 -6.04 -0.76
C LYS A 335 -27.93 -6.16 -2.28
N GLN A 336 -27.27 -7.23 -2.72
CA GLN A 336 -26.95 -7.46 -4.13
C GLN A 336 -28.00 -8.30 -4.85
N ARG A 337 -29.08 -8.71 -4.17
CA ARG A 337 -30.23 -9.41 -4.77
C ARG A 337 -29.82 -10.72 -5.47
N ARG A 338 -28.84 -11.43 -4.91
CA ARG A 338 -28.22 -12.62 -5.53
C ARG A 338 -28.97 -13.92 -5.29
N PHE A 339 -29.74 -13.98 -4.20
CA PHE A 339 -30.41 -15.21 -3.79
C PHE A 339 -31.90 -15.16 -4.07
N ARG A 340 -32.40 -16.24 -4.68
CA ARG A 340 -33.81 -16.59 -4.72
C ARG A 340 -34.07 -17.75 -3.77
N PHE A 341 -35.32 -17.89 -3.33
CA PHE A 341 -35.70 -18.82 -2.27
C PHE A 341 -36.86 -19.69 -2.74
N ALA A 342 -36.79 -20.98 -2.41
CA ALA A 342 -37.88 -21.92 -2.66
C ALA A 342 -38.01 -22.87 -1.47
N PRO A 343 -39.22 -23.18 -0.99
CA PRO A 343 -39.38 -24.21 0.02
C PRO A 343 -39.02 -25.58 -0.60
N LEU A 344 -38.49 -26.50 0.20
CA LEU A 344 -38.20 -27.87 -0.25
C LEU A 344 -39.47 -28.61 -0.70
N GLN A 345 -40.64 -28.20 -0.22
CA GLN A 345 -41.95 -28.74 -0.58
C GLN A 345 -42.52 -28.17 -1.90
N SER A 346 -41.73 -27.43 -2.69
CA SER A 346 -42.18 -26.80 -3.94
C SER A 346 -41.92 -27.68 -5.17
N ALA A 347 -42.72 -27.49 -6.24
CA ALA A 347 -42.49 -28.15 -7.53
C ALA A 347 -41.15 -27.73 -8.15
N VAL A 348 -40.70 -26.50 -7.86
CA VAL A 348 -39.36 -26.02 -8.25
C VAL A 348 -38.24 -26.82 -7.58
N ALA A 349 -38.40 -27.23 -6.32
CA ALA A 349 -37.41 -28.04 -5.62
C ALA A 349 -37.28 -29.44 -6.25
N GLU A 350 -38.40 -30.07 -6.59
CA GLU A 350 -38.42 -31.38 -7.27
C GLU A 350 -37.66 -31.33 -8.60
N LYS A 351 -37.98 -30.34 -9.44
CA LYS A 351 -37.37 -30.17 -10.76
C LYS A 351 -35.87 -29.85 -10.70
N VAL A 352 -35.43 -29.05 -9.73
CA VAL A 352 -34.04 -28.56 -9.66
C VAL A 352 -33.14 -29.51 -8.88
N LEU A 353 -33.66 -30.17 -7.85
CA LEU A 353 -32.88 -31.07 -7.01
C LEU A 353 -32.90 -32.50 -7.52
N GLY A 354 -33.90 -32.90 -8.32
CA GLY A 354 -34.00 -34.23 -8.92
C GLY A 354 -34.33 -35.34 -7.92
N TYR A 355 -35.00 -34.99 -6.81
CA TYR A 355 -35.37 -35.94 -5.75
C TYR A 355 -36.89 -35.93 -5.57
N ASP A 356 -37.46 -37.13 -5.42
CA ASP A 356 -38.83 -37.32 -4.99
C ASP A 356 -38.90 -37.12 -3.46
N PHE A 357 -39.46 -35.99 -3.05
CA PHE A 357 -39.57 -35.59 -1.65
C PHE A 357 -40.62 -36.39 -0.86
N SER A 358 -41.34 -37.30 -1.51
CA SER A 358 -42.29 -38.20 -0.85
C SER A 358 -41.62 -39.25 0.05
N HIS A 359 -40.34 -39.58 -0.18
CA HIS A 359 -39.67 -40.69 0.52
C HIS A 359 -38.35 -40.36 1.25
N GLU A 360 -37.66 -39.25 0.95
CA GLU A 360 -36.44 -38.83 1.68
C GLU A 360 -36.55 -37.42 2.30
N LYS A 361 -36.51 -37.34 3.63
CA LYS A 361 -36.50 -36.06 4.36
C LYS A 361 -35.14 -35.38 4.25
N ILE A 362 -34.99 -34.48 3.27
CA ILE A 362 -33.89 -33.51 3.30
C ILE A 362 -34.18 -32.48 4.40
N ASP A 363 -33.62 -32.72 5.58
CA ASP A 363 -33.72 -31.84 6.74
C ASP A 363 -32.73 -30.67 6.72
N SER A 364 -32.28 -30.26 5.52
CA SER A 364 -31.15 -29.32 5.40
C SER A 364 -31.32 -28.20 4.37
N ILE A 365 -30.68 -27.07 4.65
CA ILE A 365 -30.56 -25.96 3.70
C ILE A 365 -29.67 -26.40 2.54
N VAL A 366 -30.17 -26.17 1.32
CA VAL A 366 -29.44 -26.46 0.08
C VAL A 366 -29.26 -25.18 -0.71
N LEU A 367 -28.05 -24.94 -1.20
CA LEU A 367 -27.74 -23.84 -2.12
C LEU A 367 -27.36 -24.43 -3.48
N VAL A 368 -28.05 -23.99 -4.52
CA VAL A 368 -27.69 -24.26 -5.92
C VAL A 368 -27.15 -22.97 -6.53
N ASP A 369 -25.88 -22.98 -6.92
CA ASP A 369 -25.16 -21.85 -7.50
C ASP A 369 -24.53 -22.31 -8.84
N GLY A 370 -25.24 -22.08 -9.94
CA GLY A 370 -24.91 -22.65 -11.24
C GLY A 370 -25.03 -24.18 -11.23
N ALA A 371 -23.99 -24.88 -11.68
CA ALA A 371 -23.93 -26.35 -11.68
C ALA A 371 -23.55 -26.99 -10.33
N GLN A 372 -23.31 -26.17 -9.29
CA GLN A 372 -22.79 -26.67 -8.01
C GLN A 372 -23.88 -26.68 -6.94
N LYS A 373 -24.05 -27.82 -6.27
CA LYS A 373 -24.96 -28.02 -5.13
C LYS A 373 -24.17 -28.04 -3.82
N TYR A 374 -24.60 -27.22 -2.88
CA TYR A 374 -24.05 -27.15 -1.53
C TYR A 374 -25.14 -27.51 -0.52
N VAL A 375 -24.78 -28.26 0.52
CA VAL A 375 -25.73 -28.81 1.48
C VAL A 375 -25.23 -28.56 2.91
N LYS A 376 -26.13 -28.48 3.89
CA LYS A 376 -25.83 -28.29 5.32
C LYS A 376 -24.90 -27.08 5.57
N SER A 377 -23.82 -27.29 6.33
CA SER A 377 -22.89 -26.24 6.76
C SER A 377 -22.23 -25.52 5.58
N ASP A 378 -21.96 -26.23 4.47
CA ASP A 378 -21.34 -25.64 3.28
C ASP A 378 -22.28 -24.64 2.58
N ALA A 379 -23.58 -24.91 2.56
CA ALA A 379 -24.57 -23.97 2.04
C ALA A 379 -24.57 -22.67 2.87
N ILE A 380 -24.61 -22.77 4.19
CA ILE A 380 -24.62 -21.62 5.11
C ILE A 380 -23.33 -20.79 4.97
N LEU A 381 -22.16 -21.44 5.00
CA LEU A 381 -20.87 -20.75 4.90
C LEU A 381 -20.71 -20.04 3.56
N ARG A 382 -21.17 -20.65 2.46
CA ARG A 382 -21.11 -20.03 1.14
C ARG A 382 -22.08 -18.86 1.02
N ILE A 383 -23.29 -18.96 1.55
CA ILE A 383 -24.25 -17.85 1.55
C ILE A 383 -23.69 -16.67 2.34
N THR A 384 -23.22 -16.90 3.57
CA THR A 384 -22.63 -15.84 4.43
C THR A 384 -21.40 -15.18 3.82
N LYS A 385 -20.58 -15.91 3.07
CA LYS A 385 -19.45 -15.34 2.29
C LYS A 385 -19.92 -14.32 1.26
N GLU A 386 -21.00 -14.62 0.55
CA GLU A 386 -21.52 -13.76 -0.53
C GLU A 386 -22.30 -12.54 0.00
N LEU A 387 -22.80 -12.58 1.23
CA LEU A 387 -23.44 -11.44 1.89
C LEU A 387 -22.47 -10.29 2.25
N GLY A 388 -21.15 -10.53 2.20
CA GLY A 388 -20.12 -9.49 2.41
C GLY A 388 -19.77 -9.23 3.89
N MET A 389 -18.99 -8.17 4.16
CA MET A 389 -18.56 -7.84 5.54
C MET A 389 -19.71 -7.21 6.33
N PRO A 390 -19.91 -7.56 7.62
CA PRO A 390 -19.03 -8.36 8.47
C PRO A 390 -19.26 -9.88 8.39
N LEU A 391 -20.35 -10.36 7.78
CA LEU A 391 -20.73 -11.78 7.78
C LEU A 391 -19.73 -12.71 7.08
N LYS A 392 -18.93 -12.17 6.15
CA LYS A 392 -17.85 -12.89 5.50
C LYS A 392 -16.80 -13.44 6.50
N VAL A 393 -16.70 -12.91 7.71
CA VAL A 393 -15.81 -13.45 8.76
C VAL A 393 -16.23 -14.87 9.17
N ILE A 394 -17.54 -15.18 9.15
CA ILE A 394 -18.07 -16.51 9.48
C ILE A 394 -17.54 -17.58 8.52
N TYR A 395 -17.19 -17.20 7.29
CA TYR A 395 -16.60 -18.11 6.31
C TYR A 395 -15.25 -18.72 6.76
N VAL A 396 -14.56 -18.11 7.74
CA VAL A 396 -13.36 -18.70 8.35
C VAL A 396 -13.65 -20.06 9.00
N LEU A 397 -14.89 -20.31 9.45
CA LEU A 397 -15.29 -21.63 9.97
C LEU A 397 -15.21 -22.76 8.94
N ARG A 398 -14.98 -22.46 7.65
CA ARG A 398 -14.66 -23.47 6.63
C ARG A 398 -13.38 -24.24 6.92
N TRP A 399 -12.47 -23.68 7.72
CA TRP A 399 -11.24 -24.36 8.15
C TRP A 399 -11.48 -25.45 9.21
N LEU A 400 -12.67 -25.50 9.82
CA LEU A 400 -13.02 -26.60 10.73
C LEU A 400 -13.27 -27.90 9.93
N PRO A 401 -12.88 -29.07 10.47
CA PRO A 401 -13.15 -30.36 9.85
C PRO A 401 -14.63 -30.55 9.51
N LEU A 402 -14.91 -31.17 8.36
CA LEU A 402 -16.27 -31.39 7.86
C LEU A 402 -17.17 -32.09 8.88
N GLN A 403 -16.62 -33.08 9.59
CA GLN A 403 -17.31 -33.87 10.61
C GLN A 403 -17.80 -32.99 11.76
N LEU A 404 -16.97 -32.05 12.23
CA LEU A 404 -17.31 -31.16 13.33
C LEU A 404 -18.42 -30.18 12.93
N ARG A 405 -18.24 -29.48 11.80
CA ARG A 405 -19.22 -28.48 11.33
C ARG A 405 -20.56 -29.10 10.92
N ASN A 406 -20.55 -30.30 10.33
CA ASN A 406 -21.79 -31.02 10.04
C ASN A 406 -22.40 -31.66 11.29
N GLY A 407 -21.60 -32.08 12.28
CA GLY A 407 -22.11 -32.57 13.56
C GLY A 407 -22.90 -31.50 14.32
N ILE A 408 -22.38 -30.27 14.37
CA ILE A 408 -23.09 -29.12 14.92
C ILE A 408 -24.38 -28.85 14.13
N TYR A 409 -24.29 -28.86 12.79
CA TYR A 409 -25.45 -28.68 11.92
C TYR A 409 -26.55 -29.71 12.22
N ASP A 410 -26.20 -30.99 12.28
CA ASP A 410 -27.12 -32.11 12.47
C ASP A 410 -27.72 -32.12 13.87
N TRP A 411 -26.98 -31.66 14.88
CA TRP A 411 -27.53 -31.44 16.23
C TRP A 411 -28.60 -30.35 16.23
N VAL A 412 -28.32 -29.18 15.63
CA VAL A 412 -29.31 -28.09 15.51
C VAL A 412 -30.51 -28.54 14.67
N ALA A 413 -30.27 -29.25 13.56
CA ALA A 413 -31.32 -29.71 12.66
C ALA A 413 -32.29 -30.70 13.33
N ARG A 414 -31.79 -31.57 14.22
CA ARG A 414 -32.62 -32.52 15.00
C ARG A 414 -33.44 -31.82 16.08
N SER A 415 -32.86 -30.82 16.76
CA SER A 415 -33.55 -30.09 17.84
C SER A 415 -34.47 -28.96 17.35
N ARG A 416 -34.41 -28.59 16.06
CA ARG A 416 -35.05 -27.36 15.54
C ARG A 416 -36.54 -27.25 15.81
N TYR A 417 -37.28 -28.35 15.75
CA TYR A 417 -38.72 -28.35 15.99
C TYR A 417 -39.08 -28.28 17.47
N SER A 418 -38.29 -28.90 18.34
CA SER A 418 -38.46 -28.82 19.79
C SER A 418 -38.17 -27.41 20.29
N TRP A 419 -37.16 -26.74 19.73
CA TRP A 419 -36.73 -25.42 20.20
C TRP A 419 -37.46 -24.24 19.55
N PHE A 420 -37.82 -24.34 18.27
CA PHE A 420 -38.37 -23.22 17.51
C PHE A 420 -39.79 -23.46 16.98
N GLY A 421 -40.32 -24.68 17.16
CA GLY A 421 -41.65 -25.06 16.72
C GLY A 421 -41.80 -25.23 15.20
N LYS A 422 -42.99 -25.69 14.81
CA LYS A 422 -43.45 -25.76 13.41
C LYS A 422 -44.49 -24.68 13.15
N ARG A 423 -44.57 -24.22 11.91
CA ARG A 423 -45.65 -23.36 11.42
C ARG A 423 -46.68 -24.21 10.69
N THR A 424 -47.95 -23.87 10.84
CA THR A 424 -49.07 -24.52 10.16
C THR A 424 -49.14 -24.17 8.68
N ASN A 425 -48.71 -22.96 8.30
CA ASN A 425 -48.69 -22.49 6.91
C ASN A 425 -47.29 -22.01 6.48
N CYS A 426 -47.01 -22.18 5.18
CA CYS A 426 -45.82 -21.60 4.53
C CYS A 426 -45.82 -20.07 4.62
N ARG A 427 -44.62 -19.48 4.63
CA ARG A 427 -44.44 -18.04 4.70
C ARG A 427 -45.07 -17.37 3.47
N ILE A 428 -45.96 -16.41 3.71
CA ILE A 428 -46.39 -15.44 2.71
C ILE A 428 -45.33 -14.32 2.65
N PRO A 429 -44.65 -14.10 1.51
CA PRO A 429 -43.68 -13.01 1.35
C PRO A 429 -44.38 -11.65 1.37
N LYS A 430 -43.67 -10.62 1.85
CA LYS A 430 -44.15 -9.24 1.68
C LYS A 430 -44.17 -8.87 0.19
N PRO A 431 -45.03 -7.92 -0.25
CA PRO A 431 -45.16 -7.55 -1.66
C PRO A 431 -43.82 -7.18 -2.34
N ASP A 432 -42.91 -6.53 -1.61
CA ASP A 432 -41.58 -6.12 -2.05
C ASP A 432 -40.55 -7.27 -2.13
N GLU A 433 -40.86 -8.43 -1.55
CA GLU A 433 -40.01 -9.61 -1.50
C GLU A 433 -40.50 -10.74 -2.43
N ARG A 434 -41.71 -10.66 -2.98
CA ARG A 434 -42.33 -11.73 -3.79
C ARG A 434 -41.45 -12.20 -4.95
N TRP A 435 -40.79 -11.27 -5.65
CA TRP A 435 -39.91 -11.58 -6.78
C TRP A 435 -38.70 -12.47 -6.39
N ARG A 436 -38.36 -12.58 -5.10
CA ARG A 436 -37.29 -13.46 -4.60
C ARG A 436 -37.75 -14.89 -4.36
N PHE A 437 -39.05 -15.16 -4.27
CA PHE A 437 -39.60 -16.50 -4.03
C PHE A 437 -40.07 -17.11 -5.35
N LEU A 438 -39.71 -18.38 -5.59
CA LEU A 438 -39.98 -19.06 -6.85
C LEU A 438 -41.31 -19.84 -6.88
N ASP A 439 -41.99 -19.97 -5.73
CA ASP A 439 -43.27 -20.71 -5.61
C ASP A 439 -44.07 -20.19 -4.40
N THR A 440 -44.78 -19.06 -4.59
CA THR A 440 -45.75 -18.51 -3.63
C THR A 440 -46.94 -17.90 -4.32
#